data_AF-A0AB39LX80-F1
#
_entry.id   AF-A0AB39LX80-F1
#
_cell.length_a   1.000
_cell.length_b   1.000
_cell.length_c   1.000
_cell.angle_alpha   90.00
_cell.angle_beta   90.00
_cell.angle_gamma   90.00
#
_symmetry.space_group_name_H-M   'P 1'
#
loop_
_entity.id
_entity.type
_entity.pdbx_description
1 polymer ?
#
loop_
_entity_poly.entity_id
_entity_poly.type
_entity_poly.pdbx_seq_one_letter_code
_entity_poly.pdbx_strand_id
1 'polypeptide(L)' 'MSTPTSSDAAQGVDFHFVLTLQGRHGETATLDGVVQLDPALASRAKFFSEIKAHAAREMGVGNGAVLFFALERDAL' A
#
# COMPACT_ATOMS: atom_id res chain seq x y z
N MET A 1 -2.52 -24.72 -35.18
CA MET A 1 -1.59 -23.61 -34.90
C MET A 1 -1.96 -23.05 -33.54
N SER A 2 -1.14 -23.26 -32.52
CA SER A 2 -1.35 -22.71 -31.18
C SER A 2 -0.66 -21.35 -31.13
N THR A 3 -1.41 -20.27 -30.95
CA THR A 3 -0.82 -18.95 -30.66
C THR A 3 -0.19 -19.00 -29.28
N PRO A 4 1.07 -18.61 -29.08
CA PRO A 4 1.58 -18.35 -27.75
C PRO A 4 0.91 -17.06 -27.28
N THR A 5 -0.01 -17.16 -26.33
CA THR A 5 -0.40 -16.02 -25.51
C THR A 5 0.80 -15.70 -24.63
N SER A 6 1.71 -14.87 -25.13
CA SER A 6 2.71 -14.21 -24.29
C SER A 6 1.95 -13.26 -23.39
N SER A 7 1.47 -13.79 -22.27
CA SER A 7 1.09 -12.99 -21.11
C SER A 7 2.40 -12.40 -20.60
N ASP A 8 2.80 -11.24 -21.13
CA ASP A 8 3.65 -10.31 -20.40
C ASP A 8 2.84 -9.88 -19.17
N ALA A 9 2.83 -10.75 -18.16
CA ALA A 9 2.42 -10.38 -16.83
C ALA A 9 3.41 -9.31 -16.40
N ALA A 10 2.96 -8.05 -16.40
CA ALA A 10 3.72 -6.93 -15.87
C ALA A 10 4.32 -7.37 -14.54
N GLN A 11 5.65 -7.53 -14.50
CA GLN A 11 6.33 -7.96 -13.29
C GLN A 11 6.17 -6.82 -12.28
N GLY A 12 5.28 -7.02 -11.31
CA GLY A 12 5.10 -6.12 -10.20
C GLY A 12 6.44 -5.94 -9.48
N VAL A 13 6.70 -4.72 -9.02
CA VAL A 13 7.85 -4.42 -8.18
C VAL A 13 7.39 -4.47 -6.74
N ASP A 14 8.15 -5.17 -5.90
CA ASP A 14 7.88 -5.25 -4.47
C ASP A 14 8.23 -3.91 -3.78
N PHE A 15 7.34 -3.46 -2.91
CA PHE A 15 7.55 -2.32 -2.03
C PHE A 15 7.23 -2.71 -0.59
N HIS A 16 8.14 -2.37 0.32
CA HIS A 16 7.84 -2.36 1.75
C HIS A 16 7.13 -1.06 2.09
N PHE A 17 6.04 -1.16 2.85
CA PHE A 17 5.33 -0.02 3.37
C PHE A 17 5.23 -0.08 4.89
N VAL A 18 5.19 1.11 5.49
CA VAL A 18 4.84 1.30 6.90
C VAL A 18 3.89 2.50 6.97
N LEU A 19 2.77 2.35 7.67
CA LEU A 19 1.79 3.39 7.91
C LEU A 19 1.47 3.42 9.41
N THR A 20 1.62 4.58 10.04
CA THR A 20 1.13 4.82 11.40
C THR A 20 -0.01 5.82 11.39
N LEU A 21 -1.13 5.42 11.97
CA LEU A 21 -2.33 6.24 12.16
C LEU A 21 -2.56 6.54 13.63
N GLN A 22 -3.12 7.72 13.89
CA GLN A 22 -3.70 8.10 15.17
C GLN A 22 -5.20 8.32 15.02
N GLY A 23 -5.97 7.62 15.84
CA GLY A 23 -7.41 7.80 15.96
C GLY A 23 -7.78 8.96 16.88
N ARG A 24 -9.09 9.22 17.01
CA ARG A 24 -9.60 10.44 17.64
C ARG A 24 -9.31 10.50 19.15
N HIS A 25 -9.18 9.37 19.81
CA HIS A 25 -8.96 9.28 21.26
C HIS A 25 -7.48 9.09 21.60
N GLY A 26 -6.59 9.32 20.62
CA GLY A 26 -5.14 9.21 20.79
C GLY A 26 -4.59 7.80 20.62
N GLU A 27 -5.45 6.81 20.34
CA GLU A 27 -5.05 5.46 19.96
C GLU A 27 -4.16 5.51 18.71
N THR A 28 -3.09 4.72 18.70
CA THR A 28 -2.18 4.62 17.57
C THR A 28 -2.17 3.19 17.04
N ALA A 29 -2.13 3.04 15.73
CA ALA A 29 -1.92 1.75 15.09
C ALA A 29 -0.89 1.90 13.99
N THR A 30 -0.06 0.87 13.84
CA THR A 30 0.91 0.76 12.75
C THR A 30 0.56 -0.46 11.92
N LEU A 31 0.53 -0.28 10.60
CA LEU A 31 0.45 -1.35 9.61
C LEU A 31 1.73 -1.33 8.78
N ASP A 32 2.33 -2.49 8.58
CA ASP A 32 3.46 -2.68 7.71
C ASP A 32 3.28 -3.95 6.85
N GLY A 33 4.02 -4.02 5.75
CA GLY A 33 4.00 -5.19 4.88
C GLY A 33 4.64 -4.94 3.52
N VAL A 34 4.54 -5.95 2.67
CA VAL A 34 5.02 -5.92 1.29
C VAL A 34 3.83 -5.84 0.34
N VAL A 35 3.92 -4.97 -0.66
CA VAL A 35 2.93 -4.86 -1.73
C VAL A 35 3.63 -4.92 -3.09
N GLN A 36 3.07 -5.68 -4.02
CA GLN A 36 3.52 -5.65 -5.41
C GLN A 36 2.78 -4.52 -6.14
N LEU A 37 3.52 -3.55 -6.66
CA LEU A 37 2.95 -2.47 -7.47
C LEU A 37 3.50 -2.58 -8.89
N ASP A 38 2.61 -2.57 -9.89
CA ASP A 38 3.01 -2.44 -11.29
C ASP A 38 3.64 -1.05 -11.50
N PRO A 39 4.94 -0.92 -11.80
CA PRO A 39 5.60 0.37 -11.94
C PRO A 39 5.02 1.25 -13.07
N ALA A 40 4.33 0.67 -14.05
CA ALA A 40 3.66 1.42 -15.12
C ALA A 40 2.31 2.03 -14.67
N LEU A 41 1.68 1.46 -13.63
CA LEU A 41 0.38 1.89 -13.08
C LEU A 41 0.47 2.39 -11.63
N ALA A 42 1.63 2.25 -10.99
CA ALA A 42 1.87 2.52 -9.58
C ALA A 42 1.82 4.02 -9.29
N SER A 43 0.67 4.48 -8.80
CA SER A 43 0.58 5.78 -8.14
C SER A 43 0.80 5.61 -6.64
N ARG A 44 1.94 6.09 -6.13
CA ARG A 44 2.24 6.13 -4.68
C ARG A 44 1.11 6.81 -3.89
N ALA A 45 0.50 7.84 -4.46
CA ALA A 45 -0.62 8.56 -3.86
C ALA A 45 -1.90 7.71 -3.80
N LYS A 46 -2.19 6.93 -4.85
CA LYS A 46 -3.32 6.00 -4.87
C LYS A 46 -3.14 4.90 -3.82
N PHE A 47 -1.96 4.27 -3.79
CA PHE A 47 -1.64 3.26 -2.78
C PHE A 47 -1.78 3.83 -1.36
N PHE A 48 -1.21 5.01 -1.10
CA PHE A 48 -1.37 5.71 0.18
C PHE A 48 -2.83 5.91 0.58
N SER A 49 -3.68 6.35 -0.35
CA SER A 49 -5.11 6.55 -0.08
C SER A 49 -5.82 5.24 0.25
N GLU A 50 -5.50 4.16 -0.46
CA GLU A 50 -6.10 2.84 -0.24
C GLU A 50 -5.67 2.22 1.09
N ILE A 51 -4.37 2.25 1.40
CA ILE A 51 -3.85 1.69 2.65
C ILE A 51 -4.31 2.51 3.87
N LYS A 52 -4.39 3.84 3.74
CA LYS A 52 -4.98 4.70 4.78
C LYS A 52 -6.45 4.33 5.04
N ALA A 53 -7.24 4.16 3.98
CA ALA A 53 -8.65 3.79 4.13
C ALA A 53 -8.85 2.38 4.69
N HIS A 54 -7.97 1.44 4.35
CA HIS A 54 -7.96 0.12 4.96
C HIS A 54 -7.62 0.19 6.46
N ALA A 55 -6.51 0.82 6.82
CA ALA A 55 -6.09 0.96 8.21
C ALA A 55 -7.13 1.70 9.08
N ALA A 56 -7.77 2.74 8.55
CA ALA A 56 -8.85 3.44 9.24
C ALA A 56 -10.06 2.51 9.52
N ARG A 57 -10.44 1.66 8.56
CA ARG A 57 -11.50 0.66 8.74
C ARG A 57 -11.15 -0.40 9.78
N GLU A 58 -9.94 -0.93 9.75
CA GLU A 58 -9.46 -1.93 10.72
C GLU A 58 -9.44 -1.37 12.15
N MET A 59 -9.07 -0.10 12.30
CA MET A 59 -9.12 0.60 13.59
C MET A 59 -10.54 0.98 14.03
N GLY A 60 -11.57 0.80 13.18
CA GLY A 60 -12.93 1.27 13.45
C GLY A 60 -13.06 2.79 13.50
N VAL A 61 -12.15 3.53 12.87
CA VAL A 61 -12.16 5.01 12.85
C VAL A 61 -12.51 5.55 11.47
N GLY A 62 -13.37 6.56 11.40
CA GLY A 62 -13.81 7.14 10.12
C GLY A 62 -12.71 7.93 9.40
N ASN A 63 -11.82 8.60 10.14
CA ASN A 63 -10.69 9.33 9.56
C ASN A 63 -9.60 9.50 10.62
N GLY A 64 -8.53 8.70 10.54
CA GLY A 64 -7.35 8.83 11.40
C GLY A 64 -6.35 9.85 10.85
N ALA A 65 -5.64 10.54 11.73
CA ALA A 65 -4.48 11.35 11.36
C ALA A 65 -3.31 10.42 11.00
N VAL A 66 -2.65 10.68 9.87
CA VAL A 66 -1.44 9.95 9.50
C VAL A 66 -0.28 10.58 10.27
N LEU A 67 0.39 9.79 11.10
CA LEU A 67 1.59 10.22 11.81
C LEU A 67 2.86 9.94 11.01
N PHE A 68 2.87 8.81 10.29
CA PHE A 68 4.01 8.37 9.51
C PHE A 68 3.55 7.54 8.31
N PHE A 69 4.22 7.72 7.17
CA PHE A 69 4.06 6.85 6.01
C PHE A 69 5.38 6.73 5.26
N ALA A 70 5.82 5.50 5.05
CA ALA A 70 6.95 5.15 4.19
C ALA A 70 6.50 4.11 3.16
N LEU A 71 7.06 4.23 1.96
CA LEU A 71 6.91 3.27 0.87
C LEU A 71 8.23 3.22 0.13
N GLU A 72 8.96 2.14 0.33
CA GLU A 72 10.29 1.92 -0.19
C GLU A 72 10.26 0.75 -1.16
N ARG A 73 10.87 0.94 -2.32
CA ARG A 73 11.04 -0.16 -3.26
C ARG A 73 11.98 -1.17 -2.63
N ASP A 74 11.62 -2.45 -2.68
CA ASP A 74 12.53 -3.50 -2.23
C ASP A 74 13.75 -3.49 -3.16
N ALA A 75 14.93 -3.26 -2.57
CA ALA A 75 16.18 -3.25 -3.31
C ALA A 75 16.64 -4.70 -3.46
N LEU A 76 16.33 -5.29 -4.61
CA LEU A 76 16.96 -6.53 -5.07
C LEU A 76 18.48 -6.37 -5.18
#